data_AF-A0A7S3V4I9-F1
#
_entry.id   AF-A0A7S3V4I9-F1
#
_cell.length_a   1.000
_cell.length_b   1.000
_cell.length_c   1.000
_cell.angle_alpha   90.00
_cell.angle_beta   90.00
_cell.angle_gamma   90.00
#
_symmetry.space_group_name_H-M   'P 1'
#
loop_
_entity.id
_entity.type
_entity.pdbx_description
1 polymer ?
#
loop_
_entity_poly.entity_id
_entity_poly.type
_entity_poly.pdbx_seq_one_letter_code
_entity_poly.pdbx_strand_id
1 'polypeptide(L)'
;DGGPLTLLPSSIQGYSGEEGLEQILDDERTDVEAIIMALPLDVQPHYVTRALEAGKHVLSEKPIAATLSEAKKLCDWFYQEKRATTTTSKLQWSVAENFRYEPAIQRVADAVKNEIGAPTI
;
A
#
# COMPACT_ATOMS: atom_id res chain seq x y z
N ASP A 1 -2.06 15.77 -27.80
CA ASP A 1 -2.96 15.23 -28.84
C ASP A 1 -3.62 13.96 -28.30
N GLY A 2 -4.75 14.09 -27.61
CA GLY A 2 -5.74 13.02 -27.35
C GLY A 2 -5.29 11.72 -26.67
N GLY A 3 -4.37 11.76 -25.71
CA GLY A 3 -3.98 10.56 -24.94
C GLY A 3 -5.14 9.99 -24.08
N PRO A 4 -5.03 8.72 -23.63
CA PRO A 4 -6.11 7.88 -23.04
C PRO A 4 -6.79 8.43 -21.77
N LEU A 5 -6.40 9.61 -21.30
CA LEU A 5 -6.92 10.25 -20.08
C LEU A 5 -8.10 11.20 -20.34
N THR A 6 -8.50 11.44 -21.60
CA THR A 6 -9.60 12.36 -21.97
C THR A 6 -11.01 11.84 -21.66
N LEU A 7 -11.16 10.58 -21.23
CA LEU A 7 -12.45 9.97 -20.87
C LEU A 7 -12.75 10.01 -19.36
N LEU A 8 -11.84 10.58 -18.57
CA LEU A 8 -12.04 10.66 -17.13
C LEU A 8 -13.05 11.78 -16.80
N PRO A 9 -13.94 11.58 -15.80
CA PRO A 9 -14.74 12.66 -15.25
C PRO A 9 -13.83 13.84 -14.89
N SER A 10 -14.32 15.08 -15.02
CA SER A 10 -13.53 16.29 -14.72
C SER A 10 -13.00 16.37 -13.27
N SER A 11 -13.55 15.56 -12.37
CA SER A 11 -13.08 15.40 -10.99
C SER A 11 -11.85 14.52 -10.85
N ILE A 12 -11.47 13.75 -11.87
CA ILE A 12 -10.30 12.86 -11.84
C ILE A 12 -9.17 13.52 -12.64
N GLN A 13 -8.05 13.75 -11.96
CA GLN A 13 -6.85 14.32 -12.55
C GLN A 13 -5.91 13.19 -12.96
N GLY A 14 -5.50 13.17 -14.23
CA GLY A 14 -4.54 12.21 -14.77
C GLY A 14 -3.14 12.84 -14.82
N TYR A 15 -2.15 12.11 -14.31
CA TYR A 15 -0.74 12.50 -14.32
C TYR A 15 0.09 11.40 -15.00
N SER A 16 1.22 11.77 -15.60
CA SER A 16 2.10 10.82 -16.28
C SER A 16 3.55 11.26 -16.27
N GLY A 17 4.47 10.29 -16.32
CA GLY A 17 5.91 10.55 -16.28
C GLY A 17 6.39 10.93 -14.89
N GLU A 18 7.68 11.25 -14.78
CA GLU A 18 8.32 11.58 -13.50
C GLU A 18 7.71 12.83 -12.87
N GLU A 19 7.51 13.89 -13.66
CA GLU A 19 6.89 15.13 -13.16
C GLU A 19 5.49 14.90 -12.59
N GLY A 20 4.69 14.05 -13.24
CA GLY A 20 3.37 13.67 -12.74
C GLY A 20 3.43 12.87 -11.44
N LEU A 21 4.44 12.03 -11.28
CA LEU A 21 4.67 11.30 -10.04
C LEU A 21 5.07 12.25 -8.90
N GLU A 22 5.99 13.19 -9.15
CA GLU A 22 6.38 14.20 -8.16
C GLU A 22 5.18 15.03 -7.71
N GLN A 23 4.30 15.42 -8.63
CA GLN A 23 3.07 16.14 -8.30
C GLN A 23 2.10 15.33 -7.42
N ILE A 24 2.10 14.00 -7.49
CA ILE A 24 1.27 13.14 -6.62
C ILE A 24 1.94 12.97 -5.24
N LEU A 25 3.27 12.90 -5.21
CA LEU A 25 4.08 12.69 -4.02
C LEU A 25 4.45 13.99 -3.28
N ASP A 26 3.98 15.13 -3.75
CA ASP A 26 4.12 16.41 -3.06
C ASP A 26 3.42 16.38 -1.70
N ASP A 27 4.13 16.76 -0.64
CA ASP A 27 3.61 16.74 0.72
C ASP A 27 2.60 17.89 0.97
N GLU A 28 2.65 18.96 0.19
CA GLU A 28 1.66 20.05 0.18
C GLU A 28 0.32 19.65 -0.46
N ARG A 29 0.28 18.52 -1.21
CA ARG A 29 -0.94 17.96 -1.82
C ARG A 29 -1.84 17.28 -0.79
N THR A 30 -2.51 18.10 0.02
CA THR A 30 -3.42 17.65 1.07
C THR A 30 -4.71 17.00 0.56
N ASP A 31 -5.03 17.14 -0.73
CA ASP A 31 -6.14 16.46 -1.40
C ASP A 31 -5.86 14.99 -1.72
N VAL A 32 -4.58 14.57 -1.65
CA VAL A 32 -4.17 13.16 -1.80
C VAL A 32 -3.80 12.64 -0.41
N GLU A 33 -4.69 11.85 0.19
CA GLU A 33 -4.45 11.26 1.52
C GLU A 33 -3.81 9.87 1.44
N ALA A 34 -4.09 9.12 0.37
CA ALA A 34 -3.68 7.72 0.22
C ALA A 34 -3.32 7.38 -1.23
N ILE A 35 -2.42 6.42 -1.40
CA ILE A 35 -1.94 5.92 -2.69
C ILE A 35 -2.12 4.40 -2.74
N ILE A 36 -2.75 3.91 -3.82
CA ILE A 36 -2.73 2.49 -4.18
C ILE A 36 -1.60 2.27 -5.17
N MET A 37 -0.71 1.32 -4.89
CA MET A 37 0.49 1.10 -5.67
C MET A 37 0.51 -0.27 -6.32
N ALA A 38 0.39 -0.33 -7.64
CA ALA A 38 0.43 -1.55 -8.44
C ALA A 38 1.62 -1.51 -9.43
N LEU A 39 2.83 -1.65 -8.88
CA LEU A 39 4.09 -1.56 -9.63
C LEU A 39 4.82 -2.91 -9.60
N PRO A 40 5.77 -3.16 -10.53
CA PRO A 40 6.65 -4.32 -10.46
C PRO A 40 7.40 -4.40 -9.11
N LEU A 41 7.56 -5.62 -8.61
CA LEU A 41 8.06 -5.95 -7.27
C LEU A 41 9.51 -5.49 -6.96
N ASP A 42 10.29 -5.20 -8.00
CA ASP A 42 11.67 -4.68 -7.90
C ASP A 42 11.72 -3.16 -7.67
N VAL A 43 10.73 -2.42 -8.16
CA VAL A 43 10.67 -0.95 -8.02
C VAL A 43 9.63 -0.49 -6.99
N GLN A 44 8.60 -1.29 -6.73
CA GLN A 44 7.52 -0.94 -5.80
C GLN A 44 8.02 -0.54 -4.40
N PRO A 45 8.99 -1.25 -3.77
CA PRO A 45 9.49 -0.88 -2.43
C PRO A 45 9.98 0.57 -2.35
N HIS A 46 10.68 1.04 -3.39
CA HIS A 46 11.21 2.39 -3.46
C HIS A 46 10.08 3.43 -3.42
N TYR A 47 9.03 3.23 -4.23
CA TYR A 47 7.92 4.17 -4.28
C TYR A 47 7.02 4.11 -3.04
N VAL A 48 6.87 2.93 -2.41
CA VAL A 48 6.18 2.81 -1.12
C VAL A 48 6.85 3.69 -0.07
N THR A 49 8.18 3.64 0.02
CA THR A 49 8.96 4.51 0.92
C THR A 49 8.70 5.98 0.62
N ARG A 50 8.82 6.40 -0.65
CA ARG A 50 8.61 7.80 -1.06
C ARG A 50 7.22 8.33 -0.69
N ALA A 51 6.18 7.54 -0.94
CA ALA A 51 4.80 7.91 -0.59
C ALA A 51 4.60 8.07 0.93
N LEU A 52 5.18 7.17 1.73
CA LEU A 52 5.13 7.26 3.19
C LEU A 52 5.99 8.42 3.73
N GLU A 53 7.07 8.77 3.07
CA GLU A 53 7.87 9.95 3.40
C GLU A 53 7.12 11.25 3.11
N ALA A 54 6.36 11.30 2.02
CA ALA A 54 5.45 12.39 1.66
C ALA A 54 4.19 12.48 2.54
N GLY A 55 4.08 11.69 3.60
CA GLY A 55 2.94 11.73 4.51
C GLY A 55 1.65 11.11 3.95
N LYS A 56 1.74 10.24 2.94
CA LYS A 56 0.58 9.58 2.32
C LYS A 56 0.38 8.17 2.87
N HIS A 57 -0.87 7.76 3.08
CA HIS A 57 -1.19 6.36 3.36
C HIS A 57 -0.89 5.50 2.12
N VAL A 58 -0.52 4.23 2.30
CA VAL A 58 -0.19 3.33 1.17
C VAL A 58 -0.94 2.01 1.26
N LEU A 59 -1.58 1.60 0.17
CA LEU A 59 -1.98 0.23 -0.09
C LEU A 59 -1.16 -0.30 -1.27
N SER A 60 -0.16 -1.14 -1.02
CA SER A 60 0.66 -1.71 -2.08
C SER A 60 0.10 -3.07 -2.53
N GLU A 61 0.13 -3.35 -3.82
CA GLU A 61 -0.06 -4.70 -4.33
C GLU A 61 0.96 -5.67 -3.74
N LYS A 62 0.60 -6.95 -3.66
CA LYS A 62 1.53 -8.02 -3.27
C LYS A 62 2.46 -8.40 -4.45
N PRO A 63 3.67 -8.92 -4.19
CA PRO A 63 4.35 -9.05 -2.90
C PRO A 63 5.01 -7.73 -2.46
N ILE A 64 5.43 -7.64 -1.19
CA ILE A 64 6.12 -6.45 -0.63
C ILE A 64 7.38 -6.07 -1.42
N ALA A 65 8.20 -7.05 -1.81
CA ALA A 65 9.48 -6.86 -2.49
C ALA A 65 9.93 -8.16 -3.19
N ALA A 66 11.02 -8.08 -3.98
CA ALA A 66 11.62 -9.22 -4.68
C ALA A 66 12.20 -10.30 -3.76
N THR A 67 12.74 -9.89 -2.61
CA THR A 67 13.40 -10.79 -1.67
C THR A 67 12.86 -10.62 -0.25
N LEU A 68 12.98 -11.69 0.55
CA LEU A 68 12.63 -11.63 1.98
C LEU A 68 13.45 -10.59 2.74
N SER A 69 14.73 -10.42 2.37
CA SER A 69 15.61 -9.44 3.02
C SER A 69 15.12 -8.02 2.80
N GLU A 70 14.76 -7.66 1.56
CA GLU A 70 14.22 -6.33 1.22
C GLU A 70 12.86 -6.10 1.85
N ALA A 71 11.96 -7.08 1.78
CA ALA A 71 10.65 -6.99 2.42
C ALA A 71 10.79 -6.75 3.93
N LYS A 72 11.68 -7.48 4.60
CA LYS A 72 11.95 -7.31 6.02
C LYS A 72 12.51 -5.92 6.34
N LYS A 73 13.48 -5.43 5.57
CA LYS A 73 14.05 -4.08 5.75
C LYS A 73 12.97 -3.00 5.68
N LEU A 74 12.10 -3.08 4.67
CA LEU A 74 11.03 -2.09 4.48
C LEU A 74 10.00 -2.15 5.62
N CYS A 75 9.59 -3.35 6.06
CA CYS A 75 8.72 -3.51 7.22
C CYS A 75 9.35 -2.93 8.49
N ASP A 76 10.59 -3.32 8.80
CA ASP A 76 11.29 -2.87 10.01
C ASP A 76 11.39 -1.32 10.02
N TRP A 77 11.78 -0.71 8.90
CA TRP A 77 11.80 0.75 8.72
C TRP A 77 10.44 1.39 8.99
N PHE A 78 9.36 0.89 8.36
CA PHE A 78 8.02 1.46 8.55
C PHE A 78 7.55 1.40 10.01
N TYR A 79 7.76 0.26 10.67
CA TYR A 79 7.33 0.08 12.06
C TYR A 79 8.14 0.94 13.04
N GLN A 80 9.43 1.16 12.78
CA GLN A 80 10.30 1.96 13.63
C GLN A 80 10.11 3.45 13.43
N GLU A 81 9.98 3.91 12.18
CA GLU A 81 10.06 5.34 11.85
C GLU A 81 8.72 5.99 11.55
N LYS A 82 7.76 5.26 10.95
CA LYS A 82 6.52 5.85 10.42
C LYS A 82 5.28 5.51 11.24
N ARG A 83 5.21 4.31 11.83
CA ARG A 83 4.06 3.88 12.66
C ARG A 83 4.16 4.29 14.14
N ALA A 84 5.39 4.48 14.64
CA ALA A 84 5.68 4.73 16.06
C ALA A 84 5.52 6.19 16.49
N THR A 85 5.32 7.13 15.58
CA THR A 85 5.28 8.57 15.90
C THR A 85 3.96 8.95 16.58
N THR A 86 4.02 9.02 17.90
CA THR A 86 3.09 9.70 18.79
C THR A 86 2.90 11.15 18.33
N THR A 87 1.74 11.49 17.75
CA THR A 87 0.74 12.38 18.40
C THR A 87 -0.24 13.00 17.39
N THR A 88 -0.03 12.97 16.06
CA THR A 88 -0.97 13.70 15.16
C THR A 88 -1.39 13.04 13.85
N SER A 89 -0.73 11.98 13.34
CA SER A 89 -1.31 11.10 12.31
C SER A 89 -0.43 9.86 12.15
N LYS A 90 -0.95 8.66 12.43
CA LYS A 90 -0.22 7.42 12.17
C LYS A 90 -0.43 7.05 10.71
N LEU A 91 0.62 7.15 9.90
CA LEU A 91 0.58 6.64 8.53
C LEU A 91 0.22 5.15 8.54
N GLN A 92 -0.59 4.77 7.56
CA GLN A 92 -1.01 3.40 7.36
C GLN A 92 -0.35 2.88 6.10
N TRP A 93 0.26 1.72 6.23
CA TRP A 93 0.71 0.92 5.10
C TRP A 93 0.11 -0.48 5.23
N SER A 94 -0.49 -0.97 4.16
CA SER A 94 -0.98 -2.34 4.03
C SER A 94 -0.61 -2.92 2.67
N VAL A 95 -0.56 -4.25 2.63
CA VAL A 95 -0.35 -5.03 1.40
C VAL A 95 -1.69 -5.63 0.99
N ALA A 96 -2.03 -5.58 -0.29
CA ALA A 96 -3.28 -6.05 -0.86
C ALA A 96 -3.41 -7.59 -0.89
N GLU A 97 -3.29 -8.24 0.27
CA GLU A 97 -3.58 -9.66 0.49
C GLU A 97 -5.10 -9.88 0.51
N ASN A 98 -5.73 -9.72 -0.65
CA ASN A 98 -7.19 -9.64 -0.82
C ASN A 98 -7.94 -10.86 -0.25
N PHE A 99 -7.38 -12.07 -0.37
CA PHE A 99 -8.02 -13.31 0.12
C PHE A 99 -8.25 -13.33 1.63
N ARG A 100 -7.50 -12.54 2.41
CA ARG A 100 -7.71 -12.38 3.85
C ARG A 100 -9.11 -11.86 4.20
N TYR A 101 -9.76 -11.18 3.27
CA TYR A 101 -11.07 -10.54 3.45
C TYR A 101 -12.21 -11.32 2.80
N GLU A 102 -11.94 -12.44 2.13
CA GLU A 102 -13.01 -13.25 1.55
C GLU A 102 -13.82 -13.94 2.67
N PRO A 103 -15.17 -13.87 2.63
CA PRO A 103 -16.01 -14.43 3.70
C PRO A 103 -15.77 -15.92 3.96
N ALA A 104 -15.49 -16.70 2.91
CA ALA A 104 -15.21 -18.13 3.04
C ALA A 104 -13.90 -18.38 3.81
N ILE A 105 -12.84 -17.60 3.51
CA ILE A 105 -11.55 -17.70 4.21
C ILE A 105 -11.68 -17.28 5.67
N GLN A 106 -12.44 -16.22 5.94
CA GLN A 106 -12.72 -15.77 7.32
C GLN A 106 -13.49 -16.82 8.11
N ARG A 107 -14.55 -17.41 7.53
CA ARG A 107 -15.33 -18.48 8.16
C ARG A 107 -14.46 -19.70 8.51
N VAL A 108 -13.57 -20.08 7.60
CA VAL A 108 -12.64 -21.20 7.83
C VAL A 108 -11.63 -20.86 8.94
N ALA A 109 -11.06 -19.65 8.93
CA ALA A 109 -10.15 -19.22 9.99
C ALA A 109 -10.83 -19.24 11.37
N ASP A 110 -12.09 -18.81 11.45
CA ASP A 110 -12.88 -18.88 12.68
C ASP A 110 -13.19 -20.32 13.10
N ALA A 111 -13.49 -21.22 12.15
CA ALA A 111 -13.72 -22.63 12.43
C ALA A 111 -12.48 -23.30 13.03
N VAL A 112 -11.31 -23.08 12.39
CA VAL A 112 -10.01 -23.61 12.86
C VAL A 112 -9.72 -23.12 14.28
N LYS A 113 -10.04 -21.86 14.57
CA LYS A 113 -9.79 -21.27 15.89
C LYS A 113 -10.73 -21.80 16.98
N ASN A 114 -12.00 -22.04 16.67
CA ASN A 114 -13.05 -22.19 17.68
C ASN A 114 -13.82 -23.52 17.66
N GLU A 115 -13.78 -24.29 16.56
CA GLU A 115 -14.72 -25.42 16.34
C GLU A 115 -14.03 -26.76 16.07
N ILE A 116 -12.99 -26.79 15.24
CA ILE A 116 -12.50 -28.05 14.64
C ILE A 116 -11.17 -28.56 15.21
N GLY A 117 -10.60 -27.86 16.21
CA GLY A 117 -9.34 -28.24 16.85
C GLY A 117 -8.10 -27.84 16.03
N ALA A 118 -6.91 -28.20 16.56
CA ALA A 118 -5.64 -27.82 15.95
C ALA A 118 -5.39 -28.55 14.62
N PRO A 119 -4.76 -27.90 13.62
CA PRO A 119 -4.36 -28.56 12.38
C PRO A 119 -3.46 -29.78 12.66
N THR A 120 -3.76 -30.92 12.03
CA THR A 120 -2.91 -32.11 12.05
C THR A 120 -2.10 -32.20 10.76
N ILE A 121 -0.84 -32.62 10.87
CA ILE A 121 0.09 -32.84 9.75
C ILE A 121 0.06 -34.32 9.36
#